data_AF-A0A0P8YYK5-F1
#
_entry.id   AF-A0A0P8YYK5-F1
#
_cell.length_a   1.000
_cell.length_b   1.000
_cell.length_c   1.000
_cell.angle_alpha   90.00
_cell.angle_beta   90.00
_cell.angle_gamma   90.00
#
_symmetry.space_group_name_H-M   'P 1'
#
loop_
_entity.id
_entity.type
_entity.pdbx_description
1 polymer ?
#
loop_
_entity_poly.entity_id
_entity_poly.type
_entity_poly.pdbx_seq_one_letter_code
_entity_poly.pdbx_strand_id
1 'polypeptide(L)'
;MLKKALLEHLRAKRTIRRSRHASLKRKGLGQIKNLVSITERPASVEDRAIPGHWEGDLIGGSKNSYIATLVERHSRYVMLVKVANKDTESVIS
;
A
#
# COMPACT_ATOMS: atom_id res chain seq x y z
N MET A 1 2.39 -28.95 -23.75
CA MET A 1 2.50 -28.92 -22.27
C MET A 1 3.87 -28.39 -21.87
N LEU A 2 3.99 -27.62 -20.78
CA LEU A 2 5.29 -27.15 -20.25
C LEU A 2 6.03 -28.31 -19.56
N LYS A 3 7.34 -28.46 -19.81
CA LYS A 3 8.16 -29.53 -19.21
C LYS A 3 8.36 -29.28 -17.71
N LYS A 4 8.16 -30.30 -16.86
CA LYS A 4 8.27 -30.20 -15.38
C LYS A 4 9.59 -29.56 -14.91
N ALA A 5 10.72 -29.88 -15.54
CA ALA A 5 12.04 -29.34 -15.18
C ALA A 5 12.16 -27.80 -15.33
N LEU A 6 11.32 -27.18 -16.17
CA LEU A 6 11.35 -25.73 -16.38
C LEU A 6 10.57 -24.96 -15.30
N LEU A 7 9.71 -25.64 -14.53
CA LEU A 7 8.91 -25.00 -13.48
C LEU A 7 9.79 -24.45 -12.34
N GLU A 8 10.91 -25.11 -12.02
CA GLU A 8 11.86 -24.68 -10.97
C GLU A 8 12.50 -23.31 -11.25
N HIS A 9 12.57 -22.93 -12.53
CA HIS A 9 13.22 -21.69 -12.97
C HIS A 9 12.23 -20.52 -13.09
N LEU A 10 10.94 -20.75 -12.83
CA LEU A 10 9.94 -19.68 -12.86
C LEU A 10 10.10 -18.76 -11.65
N ARG A 11 10.07 -17.45 -11.91
CA ARG A 11 10.04 -16.40 -10.87
C ARG A 11 8.89 -16.60 -9.87
N ALA A 12 7.78 -17.18 -10.33
CA ALA A 12 6.62 -17.50 -9.52
C ALA A 12 6.49 -19.01 -9.31
N LYS A 13 6.82 -19.49 -8.11
CA LYS A 13 6.72 -20.91 -7.71
C LYS A 13 5.32 -21.36 -7.28
N ARG A 14 4.26 -20.60 -7.62
CA ARG A 14 2.89 -20.94 -7.20
C ARG A 14 2.40 -22.15 -8.00
N THR A 15 2.11 -23.24 -7.30
CA THR A 15 1.57 -24.48 -7.89
C THR A 15 0.15 -24.30 -8.44
N ILE A 16 -0.63 -23.36 -7.88
CA ILE A 16 -2.02 -23.11 -8.27
C ILE A 16 -2.19 -21.64 -8.69
N ARG A 17 -2.73 -21.44 -9.90
CA ARG A 17 -3.18 -20.13 -10.38
C ARG A 17 -4.52 -19.78 -9.71
N ARG A 18 -4.58 -18.66 -8.97
CA ARG A 18 -5.88 -18.13 -8.53
C ARG A 18 -6.72 -17.72 -9.74
N SER A 19 -8.01 -18.05 -9.71
CA SER A 19 -8.97 -17.58 -10.71
C SER A 19 -8.98 -16.05 -10.76
N ARG A 20 -9.11 -15.49 -11.97
CA ARG A 20 -9.30 -14.04 -12.17
C ARG A 20 -10.55 -13.51 -11.48
N HIS A 21 -11.55 -14.38 -11.29
CA HIS A 21 -12.80 -14.04 -10.61
C HIS A 21 -12.76 -14.29 -9.10
N ALA A 22 -11.66 -14.83 -8.56
CA ALA A 22 -11.45 -14.97 -7.12
C ALA A 22 -11.13 -13.60 -6.51
N SER A 23 -12.19 -12.81 -6.30
CA SER A 23 -12.13 -11.51 -5.64
C SER A 23 -12.82 -11.57 -4.30
N LEU A 24 -12.17 -11.03 -3.27
CA LEU A 24 -12.75 -10.84 -1.94
C LEU A 24 -13.86 -9.76 -1.96
N LYS A 25 -13.88 -8.89 -2.98
CA LYS A 25 -14.85 -7.79 -3.11
C LYS A 25 -16.30 -8.26 -3.10
N ARG A 26 -16.61 -9.42 -3.70
CA ARG A 26 -17.99 -9.98 -3.70
C ARG A 26 -18.47 -10.42 -2.31
N LYS A 27 -17.54 -10.66 -1.39
CA LYS A 27 -17.82 -11.02 0.01
C LYS A 27 -17.83 -9.79 0.93
N GLY A 28 -17.80 -8.57 0.37
CA GLY A 28 -17.66 -7.32 1.14
C GLY A 28 -16.28 -7.11 1.78
N LEU A 29 -15.35 -8.06 1.60
CA LEU A 29 -14.01 -8.02 2.17
C LEU A 29 -13.04 -7.22 1.29
N GLY A 30 -12.16 -6.44 1.91
CA GLY A 30 -11.13 -5.65 1.23
C GLY A 30 -11.59 -4.26 0.75
N GLN A 31 -12.69 -3.74 1.30
CA GLN A 31 -13.06 -2.33 1.16
C GLN A 31 -12.36 -1.51 2.25
N ILE A 32 -11.80 -0.36 1.86
CA ILE A 32 -11.22 0.59 2.81
C ILE A 32 -12.38 1.39 3.40
N LYS A 33 -12.53 1.34 4.73
CA LYS A 33 -13.57 2.09 5.44
C LYS A 33 -13.32 3.59 5.23
N ASN A 34 -14.36 4.35 4.90
CA ASN A 34 -14.31 5.80 4.68
C ASN A 34 -13.29 6.25 3.62
N LEU A 35 -13.10 5.46 2.56
CA LEU A 35 -12.24 5.85 1.44
C LEU A 35 -12.82 7.09 0.74
N VAL A 36 -12.07 8.19 0.74
CA VAL A 36 -12.30 9.34 -0.15
C VAL A 36 -11.65 9.04 -1.49
N SER A 37 -12.39 9.21 -2.59
CA SER A 37 -11.84 8.91 -3.91
C SER A 37 -10.76 9.91 -4.29
N ILE A 38 -9.70 9.47 -4.96
CA ILE A 38 -8.68 10.39 -5.51
C ILE A 38 -9.32 11.40 -6.48
N THR A 39 -10.41 11.01 -7.16
CA THR A 39 -11.16 11.89 -8.07
C THR A 39 -11.87 13.04 -7.36
N GLU A 40 -12.08 12.96 -6.05
CA GLU A 40 -12.74 13.99 -5.25
C GLU A 40 -11.74 15.04 -4.73
N ARG A 41 -10.44 14.89 -5.02
CA ARG A 41 -9.43 15.86 -4.58
C ARG A 41 -9.62 17.20 -5.29
N PRO A 42 -9.43 18.32 -4.60
CA PRO A 42 -9.43 19.63 -5.23
C PRO A 42 -8.22 19.75 -6.16
N ALA A 43 -8.40 20.50 -7.27
CA ALA A 43 -7.36 20.66 -8.29
C ALA A 43 -6.03 21.22 -7.74
N SER A 44 -6.10 22.01 -6.67
CA SER A 44 -4.94 22.59 -5.97
C SER A 44 -3.99 21.56 -5.32
N VAL A 45 -4.36 20.27 -5.27
CA VAL A 45 -3.50 19.20 -4.72
C VAL A 45 -2.62 18.54 -5.80
N GLU A 46 -3.00 18.71 -7.07
CA GLU A 46 -2.30 18.08 -8.20
C GLU A 46 -0.97 18.79 -8.53
N ASP A 47 -0.94 20.11 -8.41
CA ASP A 47 0.22 20.94 -8.76
C ASP A 47 1.39 20.83 -7.76
N ARG A 48 1.13 20.35 -6.52
CA ARG A 48 2.10 20.29 -5.41
C ARG A 48 2.77 21.64 -5.14
N ALA A 49 2.14 22.74 -5.54
CA ALA A 49 2.72 24.07 -5.48
C ALA A 49 2.55 24.71 -4.10
N ILE A 50 1.66 24.15 -3.27
CA ILE A 50 1.32 24.67 -1.94
C ILE A 50 2.10 23.89 -0.87
N PRO A 51 2.96 24.54 -0.07
CA PRO A 51 3.58 23.94 1.10
C PRO A 51 2.56 23.49 2.15
N GLY A 52 2.84 22.38 2.83
CA GLY A 52 2.05 21.89 3.97
C GLY A 52 1.09 20.75 3.64
N HIS A 53 1.03 20.31 2.38
CA HIS A 53 0.36 19.06 2.02
C HIS A 53 1.27 17.86 2.30
N TRP A 54 0.81 16.93 3.13
CA TRP A 54 1.57 15.73 3.49
C TRP A 54 0.97 14.47 2.86
N GLU A 55 1.83 13.56 2.41
CA GLU A 55 1.49 12.19 2.05
C GLU A 55 2.05 11.22 3.08
N GLY A 56 1.24 10.25 3.49
CA GLY A 56 1.67 9.17 4.37
C GLY A 56 1.54 7.80 3.73
N ASP A 57 2.52 6.94 3.95
CA ASP A 57 2.45 5.52 3.61
C ASP A 57 2.98 4.66 4.77
N LEU A 58 2.63 3.38 4.78
CA LEU A 58 3.11 2.43 5.79
C LEU A 58 3.93 1.33 5.12
N ILE A 59 5.22 1.31 5.41
CA ILE A 59 6.15 0.29 4.91
C ILE A 59 6.21 -0.87 5.89
N GLY A 60 5.84 -2.07 5.42
CA GLY A 60 6.01 -3.32 6.16
C GLY A 60 7.30 -4.04 5.78
N GLY A 61 8.13 -4.34 6.79
CA GLY A 61 9.36 -5.11 6.66
C GLY A 61 9.23 -6.55 7.20
N SER A 62 10.37 -7.25 7.27
CA SER A 62 10.44 -8.58 7.89
C SER A 62 10.17 -8.53 9.40
N LYS A 63 9.84 -9.67 10.01
CA LYS A 63 9.67 -9.79 11.48
C LYS A 63 8.64 -8.82 12.07
N ASN A 64 7.56 -8.53 11.32
CA ASN A 64 6.50 -7.59 11.73
C ASN A 64 7.04 -6.19 12.11
N SER A 65 8.08 -5.71 11.42
CA SER A 65 8.55 -4.34 11.57
C SER A 65 7.79 -3.39 10.63
N TYR A 66 7.47 -2.19 11.10
CA TYR A 66 6.71 -1.20 10.33
C TYR A 66 7.32 0.20 10.48
N ILE A 67 7.35 0.95 9.38
CA ILE A 67 7.76 2.36 9.36
C ILE A 67 6.65 3.15 8.68
N ALA A 68 6.12 4.17 9.37
CA ALA A 68 5.29 5.19 8.75
C ALA A 68 6.18 6.22 8.06
N THR A 69 5.85 6.56 6.83
CA THR A 69 6.50 7.64 6.08
C THR A 69 5.58 8.85 6.09
N LEU A 70 6.13 10.04 6.26
CA LEU A 70 5.44 11.31 6.09
C LEU A 70 6.27 12.18 5.16
N VAL A 71 5.72 12.52 4.01
CA VAL A 71 6.40 13.28 2.96
C VAL A 71 5.63 14.57 2.69
N GLU A 72 6.29 15.70 2.86
CA GLU A 72 5.74 17.00 2.46
C GLU A 72 5.85 17.13 0.93
N ARG A 73 4.72 17.37 0.25
CA ARG A 73 4.62 17.25 -1.21
C ARG A 73 5.39 18.32 -1.98
N HIS A 74 5.57 19.51 -1.40
CA HIS A 74 6.21 20.64 -2.06
C HIS A 74 7.75 20.54 -1.98
N SER A 75 8.29 20.57 -0.76
CA SER A 75 9.72 20.51 -0.42
C SER A 75 10.33 19.11 -0.51
N ARG A 76 9.51 18.05 -0.51
CA ARG A 76 9.95 16.64 -0.42
C ARG A 76 10.68 16.31 0.86
N TYR A 77 10.50 17.10 1.91
CA TYR A 77 10.98 16.77 3.24
C TYR A 77 10.31 15.46 3.73
N VAL A 78 11.11 14.54 4.27
CA VAL A 78 10.66 13.21 4.69
C VAL A 78 10.91 13.00 6.17
N MET A 79 9.89 12.52 6.88
CA MET A 79 10.02 11.95 8.22
C MET A 79 9.74 10.44 8.18
N LEU A 80 10.56 9.67 8.88
CA LEU A 80 10.39 8.22 9.05
C LEU A 80 10.15 7.92 10.52
N VAL A 81 9.04 7.25 10.82
CA VAL A 81 8.64 6.92 12.20
C VAL A 81 8.52 5.41 12.33
N LYS A 82 9.28 4.83 13.26
CA LYS A 82 9.15 3.40 13.60
C LYS A 82 7.87 3.23 14.42
N VAL A 83 6.91 2.46 13.92
CA VAL A 83 5.65 2.16 14.63
C VAL A 83 5.64 0.72 15.14
N ALA A 84 4.92 0.47 16.23
CA ALA A 84 4.89 -0.83 16.89
C ALA A 84 4.16 -1.88 16.03
N ASN A 85 3.04 -1.49 15.42
CA ASN A 85 2.20 -2.36 14.59
C ASN A 85 1.58 -1.59 13.41
N LYS A 86 0.86 -2.32 12.54
CA LYS A 86 0.16 -1.78 11.36
C LYS A 86 -1.31 -1.45 11.58
N ASP A 87 -1.83 -1.69 12.79
CA ASP A 87 -3.21 -1.33 13.13
C ASP A 87 -3.33 0.19 13.31
N THR A 88 -4.57 0.68 13.22
CA THR A 88 -4.85 2.12 13.27
C THR A 88 -4.38 2.73 14.58
N GLU A 89 -4.62 2.07 15.70
CA GLU A 89 -4.26 2.55 17.04
C GLU A 89 -2.75 2.80 17.16
N SER A 90 -1.92 1.84 16.75
CA SER A 90 -0.45 1.94 16.80
C SER A 90 0.14 2.98 15.86
N VAL A 91 -0.60 3.42 14.84
CA VAL A 91 -0.15 4.40 13.85
C VAL A 91 -0.54 5.83 14.25
N ILE A 92 -1.63 5.99 15.00
CA ILE A 92 -2.13 7.32 15.42
C ILE A 92 -1.70 7.71 16.84
N SER A 93 -1.23 6.76 17.65
CA SER A 93 -0.69 6.99 19.00
C SER A 93 0.72 7.59 18.97
#